data_AF-A0AAP6AZR7-F1
#
_entry.id   AF-A0AAP6AZR7-F1
#
_cell.length_a   1.000
_cell.length_b   1.000
_cell.length_c   1.000
_cell.angle_alpha   90.00
_cell.angle_beta   90.00
_cell.angle_gamma   90.00
#
_symmetry.space_group_name_H-M   'P 1'
#
loop_
_entity.id
_entity.type
_entity.pdbx_description
1 polymer ?
#
loop_
_entity_poly.entity_id
_entity_poly.type
_entity_poly.pdbx_seq_one_letter_code
_entity_poly.pdbx_strand_id
1 'polypeptide(L)'
;MARDKKAEELEAQGLWRRAAARWLDVMKEAHTDPQREHIARRREICLENAKRPPKKRETFCELHDAVNKTVDDMGIRRDRRHYGLWK
;
A
#
# COMPACT_ATOMS: atom_id res chain seq x y z
N MET A 1 -10.64 1.03 -30.84
CA MET A 1 -10.14 1.40 -29.50
C MET A 1 -11.33 1.64 -28.59
N ALA A 2 -11.40 1.02 -27.41
CA ALA A 2 -12.48 1.25 -26.45
C ALA A 2 -12.25 2.59 -25.73
N ARG A 3 -13.25 3.47 -25.73
CA ARG A 3 -13.21 4.76 -25.02
C ARG A 3 -14.43 4.84 -24.10
N ASP A 4 -14.21 5.15 -22.82
CA ASP A 4 -15.28 5.40 -21.84
C ASP A 4 -15.05 6.78 -21.23
N LYS A 5 -15.95 7.72 -21.56
CA LYS A 5 -15.83 9.13 -21.16
C LYS A 5 -15.76 9.29 -19.64
N LYS A 6 -16.50 8.45 -18.90
CA LYS A 6 -16.55 8.49 -17.44
C LYS A 6 -15.23 7.99 -16.83
N ALA A 7 -14.62 6.95 -17.39
CA ALA A 7 -13.32 6.47 -16.96
C ALA A 7 -12.23 7.54 -17.19
N GLU A 8 -12.24 8.19 -18.35
CA GLU A 8 -11.29 9.27 -18.68
C GLU A 8 -11.45 10.50 -17.76
N GLU A 9 -12.68 10.91 -17.45
CA GLU A 9 -12.95 11.99 -16.49
C GLU A 9 -12.46 11.63 -15.07
N LEU A 10 -12.63 10.38 -14.64
CA LEU A 10 -12.13 9.91 -13.34
C LEU A 10 -10.60 9.87 -13.28
N GLU A 11 -9.93 9.55 -14.39
CA GLU A 11 -8.47 9.65 -14.50
C GLU A 11 -8.00 11.11 -14.43
N ALA A 12 -8.69 12.02 -15.13
CA ALA A 12 -8.38 13.45 -15.10
C ALA A 12 -8.55 14.06 -13.70
N GLN A 13 -9.52 13.56 -12.92
CA GLN A 13 -9.73 13.93 -11.53
C GLN A 13 -8.76 13.25 -10.54
N GLY A 14 -7.89 12.35 -11.00
CA GLY A 14 -6.97 11.59 -10.14
C GLY A 14 -7.66 10.55 -9.26
N LEU A 15 -8.91 10.19 -9.54
CA LEU A 15 -9.69 9.18 -8.82
C LEU A 15 -9.37 7.77 -9.34
N TRP A 16 -8.10 7.41 -9.29
CA TRP A 16 -7.52 6.24 -9.94
C TRP A 16 -8.19 4.91 -9.60
N ARG A 17 -8.58 4.68 -8.33
CA ARG A 17 -9.31 3.44 -7.95
C ARG A 17 -10.70 3.36 -8.58
N ARG A 18 -11.41 4.48 -8.69
CA ARG A 18 -12.76 4.54 -9.28
C ARG A 18 -12.66 4.39 -10.80
N ALA A 19 -11.66 5.00 -11.41
CA ALA A 19 -11.35 4.79 -12.83
C ALA A 19 -11.05 3.31 -13.13
N ALA A 20 -10.21 2.65 -12.33
CA ALA A 20 -9.89 1.23 -12.49
C ALA A 20 -11.13 0.31 -12.36
N ALA A 21 -12.06 0.63 -11.45
CA ALA A 21 -13.33 -0.09 -11.33
C ALA A 21 -14.21 0.11 -12.57
N ARG A 22 -14.31 1.34 -13.08
CA ARG A 22 -15.06 1.64 -14.30
C ARG A 22 -14.47 0.93 -15.52
N TRP A 23 -13.15 0.90 -15.67
CA TRP A 23 -12.48 0.13 -16.71
C TRP A 23 -12.80 -1.38 -16.63
N LEU A 24 -12.95 -1.95 -15.43
CA LEU A 24 -13.36 -3.34 -15.28
C LEU A 24 -14.79 -3.58 -15.79
N ASP A 25 -15.72 -2.65 -15.56
CA ASP A 25 -17.09 -2.76 -16.07
C ASP A 25 -17.11 -2.65 -17.61
N VAL A 26 -16.35 -1.71 -18.17
CA VAL A 26 -16.19 -1.57 -19.64
C VAL A 26 -15.54 -2.83 -20.25
N MET A 27 -14.65 -3.50 -19.51
CA MET A 27 -14.04 -4.76 -19.95
C MET A 27 -15.06 -5.90 -20.09
N LYS A 28 -16.09 -5.94 -19.24
CA LYS A 28 -17.16 -6.95 -19.32
C LYS A 28 -18.00 -6.79 -20.59
N GLU A 29 -18.17 -5.55 -21.05
CA GLU A 29 -18.90 -5.19 -22.27
C GLU A 29 -18.03 -5.31 -23.53
N ALA A 30 -16.73 -5.57 -23.40
CA ALA A 30 -15.83 -5.68 -24.54
C ALA A 30 -16.00 -7.03 -25.28
N HIS A 31 -16.29 -6.94 -26.58
CA HIS A 31 -16.55 -8.09 -27.46
C HIS A 31 -15.31 -8.56 -28.24
N THR A 32 -14.23 -7.77 -28.28
CA THR A 32 -13.02 -8.11 -29.03
C THR A 32 -11.79 -8.13 -28.13
N ASP A 33 -10.85 -9.03 -28.42
CA ASP A 33 -9.59 -9.16 -27.68
C ASP A 33 -8.73 -7.88 -27.70
N PRO A 34 -8.62 -7.14 -28.83
CA PRO A 34 -7.89 -5.87 -28.83
C PRO A 34 -8.51 -4.81 -27.92
N GLN A 35 -9.83 -4.81 -27.78
CA GLN A 35 -10.51 -3.92 -26.82
C GLN A 35 -10.20 -4.34 -25.38
N ARG A 36 -10.24 -5.64 -25.09
CA ARG A 36 -9.94 -6.18 -23.75
C ARG A 36 -8.50 -5.87 -23.34
N GLU A 37 -7.54 -6.06 -24.24
CA GLU A 37 -6.13 -5.77 -23.97
C GLU A 37 -5.90 -4.27 -23.72
N HIS A 38 -6.54 -3.41 -24.53
CA HIS A 38 -6.46 -1.97 -24.34
C HIS A 38 -7.01 -1.54 -22.95
N ILE A 39 -8.17 -2.06 -22.58
CA ILE A 39 -8.82 -1.78 -21.29
C ILE A 39 -7.97 -2.33 -20.13
N ALA A 40 -7.40 -3.53 -20.27
CA ALA A 40 -6.53 -4.12 -19.27
C ALA A 40 -5.29 -3.24 -19.01
N ARG A 41 -4.63 -2.75 -20.07
CA ARG A 41 -3.48 -1.85 -19.96
C ARG A 41 -3.84 -0.53 -19.28
N ARG A 42 -5.00 0.06 -19.61
CA ARG A 42 -5.51 1.30 -18.97
C ARG A 42 -5.80 1.09 -17.49
N ARG A 43 -6.43 -0.04 -17.14
CA ARG A 43 -6.71 -0.41 -15.76
C ARG A 43 -5.42 -0.60 -14.95
N GLU A 44 -4.40 -1.22 -15.52
CA GLU A 44 -3.09 -1.40 -14.87
C GLU A 44 -2.44 -0.05 -14.53
N ILE A 45 -2.43 0.89 -15.48
CA ILE A 45 -1.95 2.27 -15.24
C ILE A 45 -2.72 2.93 -14.09
N CYS A 46 -4.05 2.80 -14.06
CA CYS A 46 -4.85 3.33 -12.97
C CYS A 46 -4.49 2.68 -11.62
N LEU A 47 -4.22 1.37 -11.59
CA LEU A 47 -3.83 0.69 -10.36
C LEU A 47 -2.45 1.11 -9.87
N GLU A 48 -1.48 1.27 -10.78
CA GLU A 48 -0.15 1.80 -10.44
C GLU A 48 -0.25 3.22 -9.85
N ASN A 49 -1.02 4.11 -10.49
CA ASN A 49 -1.23 5.47 -9.98
C ASN A 49 -2.04 5.49 -8.67
N ALA A 50 -2.86 4.48 -8.42
CA ALA A 50 -3.59 4.32 -7.16
C ALA A 50 -2.73 3.76 -6.02
N LYS A 51 -1.55 3.20 -6.31
CA LYS A 51 -0.65 2.70 -5.27
C LYS A 51 -0.25 3.85 -4.37
N ARG A 52 -0.45 3.64 -3.08
CA ARG A 52 0.04 4.58 -2.08
C ARG A 52 1.57 4.50 -2.08
N PRO A 53 2.29 5.64 -2.02
CA PRO A 53 3.73 5.58 -1.80
C PRO A 53 4.01 4.73 -0.55
N PRO A 54 5.07 3.91 -0.57
CA PRO A 54 5.40 3.06 0.56
C PRO A 54 5.52 3.94 1.80
N LYS A 55 4.75 3.62 2.85
CA LYS A 55 4.84 4.33 4.11
C LYS A 55 6.27 4.16 4.60
N LYS A 56 7.03 5.26 4.70
CA LYS A 56 8.34 5.23 5.32
C LYS A 56 8.15 4.61 6.70
N ARG A 57 8.86 3.53 6.98
CA ARG A 57 8.90 2.98 8.34
C ARG A 57 9.64 4.02 9.16
N GLU A 58 8.92 4.82 9.92
CA GLU A 58 9.52 5.65 10.95
C GLU A 58 10.03 4.68 12.02
N THR A 59 11.27 4.25 11.84
CA THR A 59 12.01 3.55 12.89
C THR A 59 12.35 4.60 13.94
N PHE A 60 11.54 4.67 15.00
CA PHE A 60 11.81 5.46 16.20
C PHE A 60 12.97 4.86 17.01
N CYS A 61 14.06 4.47 16.35
CA CYS A 61 15.25 3.87 16.98
C CYS A 61 15.81 4.82 18.04
N GLU A 62 15.88 6.12 17.76
CA GLU A 62 16.35 7.13 18.71
C GLU A 62 15.50 7.16 19.99
N LEU A 63 14.17 7.07 19.86
CA LEU A 63 13.27 7.01 21.01
C LEU A 63 13.44 5.70 21.78
N HIS A 64 13.56 4.57 21.07
CA HIS A 64 13.78 3.27 21.68
C HIS A 64 15.12 3.18 22.42
N ASP A 65 16.18 3.77 21.86
CA ASP A 65 17.52 3.83 22.44
C ASP A 65 17.54 4.76 23.66
N ALA A 66 16.88 5.92 23.60
CA ALA A 66 16.71 6.82 24.74
C ALA A 66 15.96 6.13 25.88
N VAL A 67 14.85 5.43 25.58
CA VAL A 67 14.11 4.64 26.58
C VAL A 67 14.99 3.56 27.18
N ASN A 68 15.70 2.77 26.36
CA ASN A 68 16.57 1.71 26.85
C ASN A 68 17.69 2.22 27.73
N LYS A 69 18.27 3.38 27.40
CA LYS A 69 19.26 4.06 28.23
C LYS A 69 18.67 4.49 29.57
N THR A 70 17.49 5.10 29.58
CA THR A 70 16.84 5.47 30.86
C THR A 70 16.49 4.24 31.71
N VAL A 71 16.08 3.14 31.09
CA VAL A 71 15.80 1.86 31.77
C VAL A 71 17.07 1.26 32.38
N ASP A 72 18.22 1.42 31.70
CA ASP A 72 19.54 1.03 32.22
C ASP A 72 19.98 1.92 33.38
N ASP A 73 19.91 3.23 33.21
CA ASP A 73 20.31 4.22 34.21
C ASP A 73 19.50 4.06 35.51
N MET A 74 18.22 3.69 35.39
CA MET A 74 17.36 3.39 36.53
C MET A 74 17.52 1.97 37.10
N GLY A 75 18.36 1.13 36.48
CA GLY A 75 18.57 -0.26 36.91
C GLY A 75 17.33 -1.16 36.79
N ILE A 76 16.35 -0.77 35.98
CA ILE A 76 15.06 -1.46 35.82
C ILE A 76 15.17 -2.61 34.81
N ARG A 77 16.27 -2.69 34.06
CA ARG A 77 16.51 -3.76 33.09
C ARG A 77 16.55 -5.12 33.81
N ARG A 78 15.42 -5.84 33.77
CA ARG A 78 15.29 -7.19 34.31
C ARG A 78 16.27 -8.12 33.58
N ASP A 79 17.28 -8.63 34.28
CA ASP A 79 18.10 -9.70 33.74
C ASP A 79 17.23 -10.94 33.58
N ARG A 80 17.01 -11.35 32.32
CA ARG A 80 16.24 -12.54 31.96
C ARG A 80 16.92 -13.84 32.42
N ARG A 81 18.16 -13.79 32.94
CA ARG A 81 18.95 -14.95 33.36
C ARG A 81 18.52 -15.60 34.69
N HIS A 82 17.54 -15.05 35.41
CA HIS A 82 17.05 -15.64 36.67
C HIS A 82 15.73 -16.45 36.51
N TYR A 83 15.51 -17.11 35.38
CA TYR A 83 14.42 -18.08 35.23
C TYR A 83 14.95 -19.41 34.69
N GLY A 84 15.87 -20.03 35.45
CA GLY A 84 16.45 -21.34 35.12
C GLY A 84 17.05 -22.12 36.31
N LEU A 85 16.81 -21.68 37.55
CA LEU A 85 17.36 -22.30 38.78
C LEU A 85 16.24 -22.78 39.72
N TRP A 86 15.24 -23.45 39.16
CA TRP A 86 14.36 -24.34 39.93
C TRP A 86 14.57 -25.75 39.41
N LYS A 87 15.46 -26.49 40.09
CA LYS A 87 15.58 -27.95 40.07
C LYS A 87 15.41 -28.44 41.50
#